data_AF-A0A357CJA2-F1
#
_entry.id   AF-A0A357CJA2-F1
#
_cell.length_a   1.000
_cell.length_b   1.000
_cell.length_c   1.000
_cell.angle_alpha   90.00
_cell.angle_beta   90.00
_cell.angle_gamma   90.00
#
_symmetry.space_group_name_H-M   'P 1'
#
loop_
_entity.id
_entity.type
_entity.pdbx_description
1 polymer ?
#
loop_
_entity_poly.entity_id
_entity_poly.type
_entity_poly.pdbx_seq_one_letter_code
_entity_poly.pdbx_strand_id
1 'polypeptide(L)'
;TFMNESGRAVGEAVRFYKLDLSDVIVFHDELDLAPGKVRVKTGGGVAGHNGLKSLSAHIGNDYVRVRIGIGHPGRKALVTGYVLHGFAKADHAWLEPLLGAIAEEAPYLAEGANDKFQSRVAHALQSEPEAPAEPQAARAKPAPRSKDQSSGKKDEKPAPEGTLAGKLRRWFGS
;
A
#
# COMPACT_ATOMS: atom_id res chain seq x y z
N THR A 1 24.63 13.95 2.19
CA THR A 1 24.63 15.00 3.24
C THR A 1 24.01 14.44 4.51
N PHE A 2 24.05 15.15 5.63
CA PHE A 2 23.26 14.78 6.80
C PHE A 2 21.76 15.09 6.57
N MET A 3 20.86 14.47 7.35
CA MET A 3 19.41 14.64 7.19
C MET A 3 18.97 16.11 7.28
N ASN A 4 19.55 16.91 8.17
CA ASN A 4 19.29 18.34 8.29
C ASN A 4 19.88 19.19 7.15
N GLU A 5 20.66 18.58 6.24
CA GLU A 5 21.32 19.20 5.09
C GLU A 5 20.88 18.55 3.76
N SER A 6 19.81 17.76 3.75
CA SER A 6 19.29 17.13 2.53
C SER A 6 18.93 18.14 1.45
N GLY A 7 18.44 19.32 1.83
CA GLY A 7 18.07 20.38 0.88
C GLY A 7 19.25 20.95 0.09
N ARG A 8 20.47 20.91 0.63
CA ARG A 8 21.66 21.37 -0.11
C ARG A 8 21.91 20.49 -1.33
N ALA A 9 21.94 19.17 -1.13
CA ALA A 9 22.17 18.21 -2.22
C ALA A 9 21.03 18.23 -3.24
N VAL A 10 19.77 18.17 -2.77
CA VAL A 10 18.61 18.16 -3.67
C VAL A 10 18.49 19.47 -4.42
N GLY A 11 18.74 20.61 -3.77
CA GLY A 11 18.70 21.92 -4.42
C GLY A 11 19.68 22.05 -5.57
N GLU A 12 20.91 21.55 -5.42
CA GLU A 12 21.89 21.52 -6.52
C GLU A 12 21.41 20.64 -7.68
N ALA A 13 20.84 19.46 -7.39
CA ALA A 13 20.32 18.57 -8.42
C ALA A 13 19.16 19.21 -9.20
N VAL A 14 18.17 19.79 -8.49
CA VAL A 14 17.03 20.48 -9.11
C VAL A 14 17.49 21.60 -10.04
N ARG A 15 18.46 22.42 -9.62
CA ARG A 15 19.02 23.50 -10.45
C ARG A 15 19.79 22.97 -11.65
N PHE A 16 20.65 21.97 -11.44
CA PHE A 16 21.50 21.41 -12.49
C PHE A 16 20.68 20.76 -13.61
N TYR A 17 19.68 19.95 -13.23
CA TYR A 17 18.81 19.25 -14.17
C TYR A 17 17.61 20.08 -14.64
N LYS A 18 17.44 21.31 -14.11
CA LYS A 18 16.34 22.22 -14.43
C LYS A 18 14.97 21.57 -14.21
N LEU A 19 14.83 20.89 -13.08
CA LEU A 19 13.59 20.20 -12.71
C LEU A 19 12.60 21.20 -12.09
N ASP A 20 11.32 21.01 -12.37
CA ASP A 20 10.25 21.68 -11.65
C ASP A 20 9.94 20.92 -10.35
N LEU A 21 9.30 21.58 -9.38
CA LEU A 21 8.93 20.92 -8.13
C LEU A 21 7.96 19.75 -8.32
N SER A 22 7.17 19.76 -9.39
CA SER A 22 6.31 18.64 -9.79
C SER A 22 7.10 17.38 -10.16
N ASP A 23 8.35 17.52 -10.58
CA ASP A 23 9.23 16.40 -10.94
C ASP A 23 9.94 15.81 -9.72
N VAL A 24 9.80 16.46 -8.55
CA VAL A 24 10.46 16.05 -7.31
C VAL A 24 9.50 15.23 -6.47
N ILE A 25 9.89 13.97 -6.22
CA ILE A 25 9.20 13.06 -5.32
C ILE A 25 10.14 12.71 -4.16
N VAL A 26 9.68 12.93 -2.94
CA VAL A 26 10.44 12.67 -1.71
C VAL A 26 9.78 11.56 -0.91
N PHE A 27 10.51 10.46 -0.75
CA PHE A 27 10.16 9.40 0.19
C PHE A 27 10.75 9.76 1.56
N HIS A 28 9.93 9.69 2.61
CA HIS A 28 10.40 9.97 3.98
C HIS A 28 9.62 9.17 5.00
N ASP A 29 10.25 8.94 6.16
CA ASP A 29 9.60 8.35 7.31
C ASP A 29 8.58 9.32 7.94
N GLU A 30 7.50 8.75 8.44
CA GLU A 30 6.37 9.48 9.00
C GLU A 30 5.95 8.88 10.34
N LEU A 31 6.02 9.68 11.39
CA LEU A 31 5.69 9.28 12.75
C LEU A 31 4.17 9.25 12.98
N ASP A 32 3.43 10.10 12.26
CA ASP A 32 1.98 10.22 12.42
C ASP A 32 1.19 9.09 11.74
N LEU A 33 1.87 8.26 10.94
CA LEU A 33 1.28 7.13 10.25
C LEU A 33 1.70 5.82 10.93
N ALA A 34 0.75 4.89 11.03
CA ALA A 34 1.03 3.56 11.56
C ALA A 34 2.10 2.84 10.71
N PRO A 35 2.91 1.95 11.31
CA PRO A 35 3.88 1.13 10.58
C PRO A 35 3.26 0.47 9.35
N GLY A 36 3.96 0.54 8.22
CA GLY A 36 3.49 -0.04 6.95
C GLY A 36 2.47 0.80 6.18
N LYS A 37 1.98 1.91 6.75
CA LYS A 37 1.01 2.76 6.06
C LYS A 37 1.69 3.76 5.14
N VAL A 38 1.30 3.77 3.86
CA VAL A 38 1.76 4.77 2.88
C VAL A 38 0.67 5.80 2.60
N ARG A 39 1.08 7.07 2.51
CA ARG A 39 0.26 8.15 1.97
C ARG A 39 1.06 9.00 1.00
N VAL A 40 0.43 9.41 -0.11
CA VAL A 40 1.01 10.36 -1.05
C VAL A 40 0.31 11.70 -0.92
N LYS A 41 1.09 12.78 -0.92
CA LYS A 41 0.56 14.15 -0.89
C LYS A 41 1.52 15.12 -1.56
N THR A 42 0.99 16.12 -2.26
CA THR A 42 1.76 17.29 -2.70
C THR A 42 1.79 18.36 -1.62
N GLY A 43 2.99 18.84 -1.29
CA GLY A 43 3.21 19.86 -0.28
C GLY A 43 2.74 19.52 1.13
N GLY A 44 2.36 20.56 1.90
CA GLY A 44 1.98 20.46 3.31
C GLY A 44 3.13 20.71 4.30
N GLY A 45 2.83 20.65 5.60
CA GLY A 45 3.82 20.93 6.63
C GLY A 45 4.92 19.87 6.70
N VAL A 46 6.06 20.23 7.32
CA VAL A 46 7.22 19.34 7.45
C VAL A 46 7.13 18.41 8.66
N ALA A 47 6.08 18.49 9.48
CA ALA A 47 5.82 17.62 10.65
C ALA A 47 7.01 17.42 11.61
N GLY A 48 7.92 18.41 11.70
CA GLY A 48 9.14 18.30 12.51
C GLY A 48 10.26 17.45 11.90
N HIS A 49 10.08 16.92 10.69
CA HIS A 49 11.08 16.12 9.98
C HIS A 49 12.24 17.01 9.47
N ASN A 50 13.46 16.73 9.93
CA ASN A 50 14.64 17.56 9.64
C ASN A 50 15.01 17.60 8.15
N GLY A 51 14.87 16.48 7.43
CA GLY A 51 15.06 16.41 5.97
C GLY A 51 14.10 17.29 5.20
N LEU A 52 12.79 17.11 5.39
CA LEU A 52 11.77 17.97 4.81
C LEU A 52 11.96 19.45 5.16
N LYS A 53 12.31 19.78 6.41
CA LYS A 53 12.65 21.16 6.79
C LYS A 53 13.80 21.72 5.96
N SER A 54 14.85 20.93 5.77
CA SER A 54 16.01 21.29 4.95
C SER A 54 15.62 21.46 3.48
N LEU A 55 14.97 20.46 2.89
CA LEU A 55 14.48 20.47 1.51
C LEU A 55 13.59 21.68 1.23
N SER A 56 12.54 21.86 2.05
CA SER A 56 11.56 22.91 1.82
C SER A 56 12.15 24.31 1.90
N ALA A 57 13.21 24.50 2.70
CA ALA A 57 13.95 25.76 2.75
C ALA A 57 14.79 26.05 1.50
N HIS A 58 15.20 25.02 0.74
CA HIS A 58 16.09 25.18 -0.42
C HIS A 58 15.36 25.20 -1.76
N ILE A 59 14.26 24.44 -1.89
CA ILE A 59 13.55 24.29 -3.17
C ILE A 59 12.09 24.77 -3.11
N GLY A 60 11.57 25.11 -1.92
CA GLY A 60 10.13 25.33 -1.74
C GLY A 60 9.40 24.05 -1.35
N ASN A 61 8.08 24.13 -1.21
CA ASN A 61 7.33 23.12 -0.47
C ASN A 61 6.42 22.25 -1.32
N ASP A 62 6.14 22.62 -2.58
CA ASP A 62 5.08 22.06 -3.42
C ASP A 62 5.48 20.82 -4.24
N TYR A 63 6.42 20.02 -3.70
CA TYR A 63 6.83 18.75 -4.27
C TYR A 63 5.98 17.57 -3.73
N VAL A 64 6.02 16.43 -4.43
CA VAL A 64 5.30 15.22 -4.04
C VAL A 64 6.02 14.52 -2.89
N ARG A 65 5.27 14.06 -1.89
CA ARG A 65 5.76 13.36 -0.71
C ARG A 65 5.14 11.99 -0.61
N VAL A 66 5.97 10.96 -0.60
CA VAL A 66 5.59 9.59 -0.23
C VAL A 66 5.91 9.41 1.25
N ARG A 67 4.87 9.50 2.07
CA ARG A 67 4.94 9.40 3.53
C ARG A 67 4.88 7.93 3.91
N ILE A 68 5.97 7.41 4.49
CA ILE A 68 6.10 6.01 4.88
C ILE A 68 5.95 5.93 6.41
N GLY A 69 4.85 5.37 6.87
CA GLY A 69 4.55 5.22 8.29
C GLY A 69 5.56 4.32 8.98
N ILE A 70 6.24 4.88 9.97
CA ILE A 70 7.09 4.14 10.91
C ILE A 70 6.42 4.05 12.28
N GLY A 71 5.43 4.89 12.57
CA GLY A 71 4.79 4.98 13.89
C GLY A 71 5.50 5.93 14.84
N HIS A 72 4.95 6.13 16.04
CA HIS A 72 5.48 7.07 17.03
C HIS A 72 5.81 6.34 18.34
N PRO A 73 6.94 6.65 19.01
CA PRO A 73 7.36 5.98 20.25
C PRO A 73 6.52 6.39 21.50
N GLY A 74 5.30 6.87 21.29
CA GLY A 74 4.39 7.42 22.31
C GLY A 74 4.81 8.75 22.95
N ARG A 75 6.11 9.00 23.16
CA ARG A 75 6.61 10.21 23.83
C ARG A 75 7.56 11.01 22.93
N LYS A 76 7.32 12.33 22.83
CA LYS A 76 8.13 13.24 22.01
C LYS A 76 9.63 13.20 22.32
N ALA A 77 10.00 13.04 23.59
CA ALA A 77 11.40 12.97 24.01
C ALA A 77 12.15 11.74 23.46
N LEU A 78 11.44 10.68 23.06
CA LEU A 78 12.01 9.45 22.52
C LEU A 78 12.15 9.48 20.99
N VAL A 79 11.57 10.46 20.32
CA VAL A 79 11.50 10.54 18.85
C VAL A 79 12.90 10.54 18.23
N THR A 80 13.83 11.36 18.75
CA THR A 80 15.20 11.42 18.21
C THR A 80 15.89 10.07 18.27
N GLY A 81 15.75 9.34 19.39
CA GLY A 81 16.29 7.99 19.49
C GLY A 81 15.60 7.07 18.49
N TYR A 82 14.28 7.07 18.47
CA TYR A 82 13.46 6.20 17.63
C TYR A 82 13.82 6.28 16.14
N VAL A 83 13.89 7.48 15.56
CA VAL A 83 14.19 7.67 14.12
C VAL A 83 15.64 7.40 13.73
N LEU A 84 16.54 7.32 14.72
CA LEU A 84 17.97 7.04 14.49
C LEU A 84 18.33 5.57 14.69
N HIS A 85 17.40 4.76 15.25
CA HIS A 85 17.62 3.32 15.40
C HIS A 85 17.24 2.59 14.11
N GLY A 86 17.98 1.50 13.83
CA GLY A 86 17.59 0.57 12.79
C GLY A 86 16.29 -0.16 13.15
N PHE A 87 15.59 -0.64 12.12
CA PHE A 87 14.43 -1.49 12.28
C PHE A 87 14.76 -2.77 13.05
N ALA A 88 13.85 -3.20 13.92
CA ALA A 88 13.99 -4.46 14.65
C ALA A 88 13.69 -5.64 13.71
N LYS A 89 14.14 -6.85 14.07
CA LYS A 89 13.86 -8.06 13.28
C LYS A 89 12.36 -8.29 13.04
N ALA A 90 11.51 -7.92 14.00
CA ALA A 90 10.06 -8.02 13.86
C ALA A 90 9.50 -7.07 12.80
N ASP A 91 10.15 -5.94 12.55
CA ASP A 91 9.67 -4.95 11.59
C ASP A 91 9.82 -5.42 10.14
N HIS A 92 10.80 -6.29 9.86
CA HIS A 92 11.02 -6.86 8.53
C HIS A 92 9.77 -7.56 7.96
N ALA A 93 8.94 -8.13 8.83
CA ALA A 93 7.71 -8.80 8.43
C ALA A 93 6.73 -7.87 7.69
N TRP A 94 6.71 -6.57 8.03
CA TRP A 94 5.89 -5.57 7.34
C TRP A 94 6.71 -4.67 6.41
N LEU A 95 7.99 -4.46 6.71
CA LEU A 95 8.87 -3.56 5.97
C LEU A 95 9.29 -4.13 4.60
N GLU A 96 9.63 -5.41 4.51
CA GLU A 96 10.09 -6.00 3.25
C GLU A 96 8.98 -6.04 2.19
N PRO A 97 7.75 -6.51 2.49
CA PRO A 97 6.64 -6.43 1.54
C PRO A 97 6.32 -4.99 1.13
N LEU A 98 6.39 -4.05 2.08
CA LEU A 98 6.19 -2.62 1.82
C LEU A 98 7.19 -2.06 0.82
N LEU A 99 8.48 -2.29 1.06
CA LEU A 99 9.53 -1.78 0.18
C LEU A 99 9.44 -2.43 -1.21
N GLY A 100 9.11 -3.72 -1.29
CA GLY A 100 8.85 -4.42 -2.55
C GLY A 100 7.67 -3.80 -3.31
N ALA A 101 6.54 -3.58 -2.65
CA ALA A 101 5.36 -2.95 -3.26
C ALA A 101 5.63 -1.50 -3.72
N ILE A 102 6.37 -0.72 -2.92
CA ILE A 102 6.77 0.64 -3.32
C ILE A 102 7.64 0.60 -4.57
N ALA A 103 8.61 -0.29 -4.64
CA ALA A 103 9.51 -0.40 -5.78
C ALA A 103 8.77 -0.81 -7.06
N GLU A 104 7.90 -1.82 -6.97
CA GLU A 104 7.13 -2.33 -8.11
C GLU A 104 6.16 -1.29 -8.68
N GLU A 105 5.52 -0.51 -7.80
CA GLU A 105 4.48 0.43 -8.21
C GLU A 105 5.03 1.86 -8.47
N ALA A 106 6.31 2.12 -8.17
CA ALA A 106 6.99 3.41 -8.37
C ALA A 106 6.85 4.04 -9.78
N PRO A 107 6.75 3.28 -10.90
CA PRO A 107 6.53 3.87 -12.21
C PRO A 107 5.31 4.80 -12.29
N TYR A 108 4.26 4.53 -11.52
CA TYR A 108 3.08 5.41 -11.47
C TYR A 108 3.38 6.78 -10.88
N LEU A 109 4.38 6.93 -10.03
CA LEU A 109 4.81 8.24 -9.54
C LEU A 109 5.47 9.06 -10.64
N ALA A 110 6.27 8.43 -11.51
CA ALA A 110 6.90 9.08 -12.66
C ALA A 110 5.88 9.53 -13.71
N GLU A 111 4.75 8.82 -13.81
CA GLU A 111 3.61 9.19 -14.66
C GLU A 111 2.69 10.26 -14.04
N GLY A 112 2.97 10.71 -12.81
CA GLY A 112 2.09 11.62 -12.05
C GLY A 112 0.81 10.96 -11.52
N ALA A 113 0.66 9.64 -11.65
CA ALA A 113 -0.48 8.85 -11.20
C ALA A 113 -0.39 8.50 -9.70
N ASN A 114 -0.24 9.51 -8.85
CA ASN A 114 -0.02 9.39 -7.39
C ASN A 114 -1.11 8.57 -6.67
N ASP A 115 -2.38 8.79 -7.02
CA ASP A 115 -3.51 8.05 -6.41
C ASP A 115 -3.49 6.58 -6.79
N LYS A 116 -3.06 6.26 -8.02
CA LYS A 116 -2.91 4.89 -8.51
C LYS A 116 -1.78 4.20 -7.75
N PHE A 117 -0.59 4.82 -7.66
CA PHE A 117 0.51 4.33 -6.83
C PHE A 117 0.03 3.97 -5.42
N GLN A 118 -0.63 4.92 -4.73
CA GLN A 118 -1.07 4.71 -3.36
C GLN A 118 -2.06 3.54 -3.24
N SER A 119 -3.01 3.46 -4.17
CA SER A 119 -4.04 2.41 -4.17
C SER A 119 -3.42 1.03 -4.45
N ARG A 120 -2.46 0.97 -5.36
CA ARG A 120 -1.77 -0.26 -5.75
C ARG A 120 -0.86 -0.78 -4.64
N VAL A 121 -0.06 0.08 -4.01
CA VAL A 121 0.74 -0.29 -2.83
C VAL A 121 -0.16 -0.81 -1.72
N ALA A 122 -1.29 -0.14 -1.44
CA ALA A 122 -2.23 -0.60 -0.42
C ALA A 122 -2.83 -1.98 -0.76
N HIS A 123 -3.17 -2.22 -2.02
CA HIS A 123 -3.68 -3.52 -2.48
C HIS A 123 -2.61 -4.62 -2.36
N ALA A 124 -1.37 -4.36 -2.77
CA ALA A 124 -0.28 -5.31 -2.69
C ALA A 124 0.01 -5.77 -1.26
N LEU A 125 -0.22 -4.91 -0.27
CA LEU A 125 -0.05 -5.23 1.16
C LEU A 125 -1.26 -5.92 1.80
N GLN A 126 -2.41 -5.93 1.13
CA GLN A 126 -3.62 -6.63 1.57
C GLN A 126 -3.73 -8.03 0.97
N SER A 127 -3.16 -8.23 -0.21
CA SER A 127 -3.03 -9.55 -0.79
C SER A 127 -2.06 -10.37 0.05
N GLU A 128 -2.52 -11.49 0.62
CA GLU A 128 -1.63 -12.51 1.16
C GLU A 128 -0.58 -12.90 0.10
N PRO A 129 0.67 -13.21 0.47
CA PRO A 129 1.63 -13.72 -0.49
C PRO A 129 1.03 -14.97 -1.14
N GLU A 130 0.81 -14.92 -2.46
CA GLU A 130 0.41 -16.09 -3.23
C GLU A 130 1.49 -17.15 -3.00
N ALA A 131 1.13 -18.23 -2.31
CA ALA A 131 2.04 -19.35 -2.11
C ALA A 131 2.59 -19.79 -3.47
N PRO A 132 3.88 -20.16 -3.59
CA PRO A 132 4.44 -20.55 -4.86
C PRO A 132 3.59 -21.67 -5.44
N ALA A 133 3.04 -21.44 -6.64
CA ALA A 133 2.24 -22.44 -7.34
C ALA A 133 3.05 -23.73 -7.42
N GLU A 134 2.58 -24.77 -6.72
CA GLU A 134 3.15 -26.10 -6.83
C GLU A 134 3.23 -26.49 -8.31
N PRO A 135 4.33 -27.12 -8.78
CA PRO A 135 4.42 -27.56 -10.15
C PRO A 135 3.25 -28.51 -10.44
N GLN A 136 2.40 -28.15 -11.41
CA GLN A 136 1.32 -29.02 -11.86
C GLN A 136 1.92 -30.34 -12.34
N ALA A 137 1.88 -31.35 -11.48
CA ALA A 137 2.15 -32.72 -11.85
C ALA A 137 1.21 -33.13 -12.99
N ALA A 138 1.81 -33.70 -14.03
CA ALA A 138 1.17 -34.02 -15.30
C ALA A 138 -0.18 -34.73 -15.12
N ARG A 139 -1.24 -34.11 -15.67
CA ARG A 139 -2.56 -34.74 -15.82
C ARG A 139 -2.43 -36.00 -16.68
N ALA A 140 -2.56 -37.17 -16.05
CA ALA A 140 -2.83 -38.41 -16.76
C ALA A 140 -4.25 -38.34 -17.38
N LYS A 141 -4.34 -38.70 -18.66
CA LYS A 141 -5.60 -38.72 -19.44
C LYS A 141 -6.54 -39.82 -18.90
N PRO A 142 -7.84 -39.57 -18.70
CA PRO A 142 -8.80 -40.65 -18.52
C PRO A 142 -9.25 -41.21 -19.87
N ALA A 143 -9.33 -42.55 -19.94
CA ALA A 143 -9.87 -43.33 -21.06
C ALA A 143 -11.40 -43.11 -21.24
N PRO A 144 -11.96 -43.38 -22.44
CA PRO A 144 -13.31 -42.95 -22.80
C PRO A 144 -14.43 -43.83 -22.18
N ARG A 145 -15.50 -43.15 -21.75
CA ARG A 145 -16.76 -43.69 -21.21
C ARG A 145 -17.49 -44.56 -22.24
N SER A 146 -17.93 -45.75 -21.82
CA SER A 146 -19.07 -46.44 -22.42
C SER A 146 -20.37 -45.90 -21.82
N LYS A 147 -21.36 -45.71 -22.70
CA LYS A 147 -22.74 -45.32 -22.37
C LYS A 147 -23.46 -46.56 -21.85
N ASP A 148 -24.26 -46.44 -20.79
CA ASP A 148 -25.57 -47.06 -20.82
C ASP A 148 -26.60 -46.35 -19.93
N GLN A 149 -27.85 -46.55 -20.32
CA GLN A 149 -29.03 -45.71 -20.11
C GLN A 149 -29.82 -46.07 -18.84
N SER A 150 -30.73 -45.15 -18.47
CA SER A 150 -32.08 -45.34 -17.89
C SER A 150 -32.30 -44.40 -16.69
N SER A 151 -33.09 -43.33 -16.88
CA SER A 151 -34.55 -43.23 -16.70
C SER A 151 -34.94 -42.95 -15.24
N GLY A 152 -35.73 -41.89 -15.00
CA GLY A 152 -36.37 -41.70 -13.70
C GLY A 152 -36.55 -40.27 -13.19
N LYS A 153 -37.63 -39.63 -13.66
CA LYS A 153 -38.58 -38.80 -12.90
C LYS A 153 -38.15 -37.47 -12.24
N LYS A 154 -38.82 -36.41 -12.70
CA LYS A 154 -39.04 -35.12 -12.02
C LYS A 154 -39.80 -35.33 -10.70
N ASP A 155 -39.39 -34.62 -9.66
CA ASP A 155 -40.31 -34.07 -8.65
C ASP A 155 -39.73 -32.76 -8.09
N GLU A 156 -40.61 -31.77 -8.04
CA GLU A 156 -40.40 -30.37 -7.69
C GLU A 156 -40.93 -30.14 -6.27
N LYS A 157 -40.12 -29.58 -5.34
CA LYS A 157 -40.59 -28.82 -4.14
C LYS A 157 -39.42 -28.25 -3.30
N PRO A 158 -39.68 -27.27 -2.40
CA PRO A 158 -39.51 -25.84 -2.66
C PRO A 158 -38.33 -25.22 -1.88
N ALA A 159 -38.04 -23.95 -2.16
CA ALA A 159 -36.96 -23.19 -1.54
C ALA A 159 -37.10 -23.07 0.00
N PRO A 160 -36.01 -23.19 0.76
CA PRO A 160 -36.03 -23.06 2.22
C PRO A 160 -36.28 -21.61 2.66
N GLU A 161 -37.19 -21.45 3.61
CA GLU A 161 -37.52 -20.21 4.30
C GLU A 161 -36.28 -19.64 5.01
N GLY A 162 -35.65 -18.65 4.40
CA GLY A 162 -34.54 -17.91 5.01
C GLY A 162 -34.20 -16.61 4.28
N THR A 163 -35.02 -16.19 3.33
CA THR A 163 -34.72 -15.03 2.49
C THR A 163 -35.22 -13.73 3.11
N LEU A 164 -34.46 -12.68 2.83
CA LEU A 164 -34.62 -11.29 3.27
C LEU A 164 -36.05 -10.72 3.11
N ALA A 165 -36.87 -11.34 2.25
CA ALA A 165 -38.27 -11.00 2.02
C ALA A 165 -39.19 -11.28 3.24
N GLY A 166 -38.85 -12.24 4.10
CA GLY A 166 -39.60 -12.51 5.34
C GLY A 166 -39.37 -11.46 6.44
N LYS A 167 -38.21 -10.78 6.43
CA LYS A 167 -37.85 -9.78 7.46
C LYS A 167 -38.43 -8.38 7.20
N LEU A 168 -38.84 -8.07 5.97
CA LEU A 168 -39.38 -6.75 5.61
C LEU A 168 -40.87 -6.56 5.92
N ARG A 169 -41.65 -7.63 6.14
CA ARG A 169 -43.06 -7.54 6.54
C ARG A 169 -43.27 -7.20 8.02
N ARG A 170 -42.24 -7.33 8.86
CA ARG A 170 -42.34 -7.11 10.31
C ARG A 170 -42.02 -5.67 10.75
N TRP A 171 -41.72 -4.76 9.81
CA TRP A 171 -41.34 -3.38 10.11
C TRP A 171 -42.28 -2.29 9.57
N PHE A 172 -43.30 -2.65 8.79
CA PHE A 172 -44.23 -1.67 8.19
C PHE A 172 -45.72 -2.02 8.38
N GLY A 173 -46.08 -2.71 9.46
CA GLY A 173 -47.48 -3.07 9.68
C GLY A 173 -47.85 -3.36 11.12
N SER A 174 -48.07 -2.29 11.90
CA SER A 174 -49.14 -2.08 12.90
C SER A 174 -48.77 -0.87 13.76
#